data_AF-A0A935S8J2-F1
#
_entry.id   AF-A0A935S8J2-F1
#
_cell.length_a   1.000
_cell.length_b   1.000
_cell.length_c   1.000
_cell.angle_alpha   90.00
_cell.angle_beta   90.00
_cell.angle_gamma   90.00
#
_symmetry.space_group_name_H-M   'P 1'
#
loop_
_entity.id
_entity.type
_entity.pdbx_description
1 polymer ?
#
loop_
_entity_poly.entity_id
_entity_poly.type
_entity_poly.pdbx_seq_one_letter_code
_entity_poly.pdbx_strand_id
1 'polypeptide(L)'
;MIKKNKVMLIFISVLISIAAFILLFAITYNVACMISPPYFEDEKGQRFAVMPMGQAFLGIILATIGSIVSLIMCYKTFKKKWN
;
A
#
# COMPACT_ATOMS: atom_id res chain seq x y z
N MET A 1 -15.47 -12.64 -28.96
CA MET A 1 -15.74 -11.72 -27.82
C MET A 1 -15.08 -12.11 -26.49
N ILE A 2 -14.72 -13.38 -26.24
CA ILE A 2 -14.20 -13.87 -24.94
C ILE A 2 -12.84 -13.25 -24.52
N LYS A 3 -11.97 -12.82 -25.46
CA LYS A 3 -10.66 -12.21 -25.12
C LYS A 3 -10.76 -10.80 -24.50
N LYS A 4 -11.74 -9.96 -24.93
CA LYS A 4 -11.91 -8.59 -24.42
C LYS A 4 -12.23 -8.58 -22.91
N ASN A 5 -13.02 -9.54 -22.45
CA ASN A 5 -13.40 -9.67 -21.05
C ASN A 5 -12.20 -10.04 -20.16
N LYS A 6 -11.29 -10.89 -20.65
CA LYS A 6 -10.11 -11.33 -19.87
C LYS A 6 -9.11 -10.20 -19.64
N VAL A 7 -8.82 -9.40 -20.67
CA VAL A 7 -7.92 -8.24 -20.56
C VAL A 7 -8.53 -7.18 -19.62
N MET A 8 -9.84 -6.93 -19.73
CA MET A 8 -10.52 -5.99 -18.84
C MET A 8 -10.49 -6.43 -17.36
N LEU A 9 -10.65 -7.73 -17.08
CA LEU A 9 -10.55 -8.26 -15.72
C LEU A 9 -9.14 -8.13 -15.11
N ILE A 10 -8.10 -8.30 -15.93
CA ILE A 10 -6.71 -8.06 -15.51
C ILE A 10 -6.51 -6.59 -15.13
N PHE A 11 -6.99 -5.66 -15.97
CA PHE A 11 -6.91 -4.22 -15.67
C PHE A 11 -7.63 -3.85 -14.37
N ILE A 12 -8.82 -4.41 -14.14
CA ILE A 12 -9.58 -4.18 -12.89
C ILE A 12 -8.81 -4.72 -11.68
N SER A 13 -8.22 -5.92 -11.79
CA SER A 13 -7.38 -6.50 -10.72
C SER A 13 -6.18 -5.61 -10.39
N VAL A 14 -5.51 -5.04 -11.41
CA VAL A 14 -4.37 -4.14 -11.21
C VAL A 14 -4.83 -2.85 -10.52
N LEU A 15 -5.95 -2.26 -10.94
CA LEU A 15 -6.52 -1.06 -10.31
C LEU A 15 -6.87 -1.31 -8.82
N ILE A 16 -7.48 -2.44 -8.50
CA ILE A 16 -7.80 -2.82 -7.12
C ILE A 16 -6.52 -2.96 -6.28
N SER A 17 -5.48 -3.57 -6.84
CA SER A 17 -4.18 -3.73 -6.16
C SER A 17 -3.49 -2.38 -5.92
N ILE A 18 -3.53 -1.45 -6.89
CA ILE A 18 -3.00 -0.09 -6.72
C ILE A 18 -3.77 0.67 -5.63
N ALA A 19 -5.10 0.61 -5.65
CA ALA A 19 -5.93 1.26 -4.63
C ALA A 19 -5.66 0.70 -3.23
N ALA A 20 -5.54 -0.62 -3.11
CA ALA A 20 -5.18 -1.29 -1.85
C ALA A 20 -3.79 -0.88 -1.35
N PHE A 21 -2.81 -0.77 -2.26
CA PHE A 21 -1.47 -0.29 -1.92
C PHE A 21 -1.50 1.13 -1.36
N ILE A 22 -2.19 2.07 -2.02
CA ILE A 22 -2.28 3.48 -1.57
C ILE A 22 -2.92 3.57 -0.19
N LEU A 23 -4.02 2.84 0.04
CA LEU A 23 -4.70 2.81 1.34
C LEU A 23 -3.82 2.23 2.45
N LEU A 24 -3.20 1.08 2.20
CA LEU A 24 -2.32 0.44 3.18
C LEU A 24 -1.11 1.30 3.49
N PHE A 25 -0.52 1.94 2.48
CA PHE A 25 0.59 2.87 2.65
C PHE A 25 0.19 4.07 3.52
N ALA A 26 -0.94 4.71 3.23
CA ALA A 26 -1.43 5.85 4.02
C ALA A 26 -1.67 5.49 5.49
N ILE A 27 -2.25 4.32 5.76
CA ILE A 27 -2.50 3.84 7.13
C ILE A 27 -1.19 3.55 7.85
N THR A 28 -0.32 2.73 7.24
CA THR A 28 0.95 2.32 7.85
C THR A 28 1.89 3.50 8.06
N TYR A 29 1.93 4.45 7.14
CA TYR A 29 2.71 5.67 7.28
C TYR A 29 2.20 6.55 8.43
N ASN A 30 0.89 6.74 8.57
CA ASN A 30 0.32 7.47 9.70
C ASN A 30 0.65 6.80 11.04
N VAL A 31 0.51 5.47 11.12
CA VAL A 31 0.87 4.71 12.33
C VAL A 31 2.37 4.85 12.65
N ALA A 32 3.24 4.77 11.64
CA ALA A 32 4.66 4.97 11.82
C ALA A 32 5.01 6.37 12.32
N CYS A 33 4.32 7.41 11.82
CA CYS A 33 4.47 8.79 12.30
C CYS A 33 3.95 9.00 13.73
N MET A 34 2.93 8.25 14.17
CA MET A 34 2.45 8.32 15.56
C MET A 34 3.43 7.67 16.54
N ILE A 35 4.10 6.59 16.14
CA ILE A 35 5.06 5.87 16.99
C ILE A 35 6.38 6.63 17.08
N SER A 36 6.87 7.10 15.94
CA SER A 36 8.08 7.88 15.81
C SER A 36 7.73 9.14 15.04
N PRO A 37 7.49 10.28 15.71
CA PRO A 37 7.19 11.51 15.00
C PRO A 37 8.38 11.93 14.12
N PRO A 38 8.13 12.46 12.92
CA PRO A 38 9.19 12.88 11.99
C PRO A 38 9.76 14.25 12.37
N TYR A 39 9.85 14.52 13.67
CA TYR A 39 10.40 15.75 14.20
C TYR A 39 11.17 15.47 15.47
N PHE A 40 12.25 16.22 15.68
CA PHE A 40 12.93 16.30 16.97
C PHE A 40 12.52 17.60 17.66
N GLU A 41 12.28 17.52 18.96
CA GLU A 41 12.13 18.69 19.81
C GLU A 41 13.50 19.00 20.44
N ASP A 42 14.04 20.18 20.15
CA ASP A 42 15.26 20.70 20.80
C ASP A 42 14.94 21.10 22.26
N GLU A 43 15.95 21.31 23.10
CA GLU A 43 15.79 21.69 24.52
C GLU A 43 14.98 22.99 24.72
N LYS A 44 14.84 23.79 23.66
CA LYS A 44 14.04 25.02 23.60
C LYS A 44 12.60 24.80 23.10
N GLY A 45 12.18 23.57 22.85
CA GLY A 45 10.84 23.21 22.36
C GLY A 45 10.61 23.50 20.87
N GLN A 46 11.66 23.79 20.10
CA GLN A 46 11.54 23.99 18.65
C GLN A 46 11.47 22.64 17.93
N ARG A 47 10.47 22.47 17.06
CA ARG A 47 10.27 21.27 16.24
C ARG A 47 10.99 21.39 14.92
N PHE A 48 11.98 20.54 14.69
CA PHE A 48 12.66 20.43 13.40
C PHE A 48 12.12 19.22 12.65
N ALA A 49 11.50 19.47 11.48
CA ALA A 49 11.04 18.41 10.61
C ALA A 49 12.24 17.67 10.01
N VAL A 50 12.27 16.36 10.18
CA VAL A 50 13.29 15.49 9.58
C VAL A 50 12.63 14.62 8.54
N MET A 51 13.35 14.37 7.46
CA MET A 51 12.84 13.56 6.35
C MET A 51 12.47 12.17 6.88
N PRO A 52 11.18 11.76 6.81
CA PRO A 52 10.66 10.54 7.44
C PRO A 52 11.00 9.27 6.66
N MET A 53 12.24 9.16 6.20
CA MET A 53 12.70 8.07 5.33
C MET A 53 12.38 6.69 5.93
N GLY A 54 12.68 6.48 7.21
CA GLY A 54 12.41 5.19 7.88
C GLY A 54 10.93 4.81 7.93
N GLN A 55 10.05 5.79 8.19
CA GLN A 55 8.60 5.59 8.24
C GLN A 55 8.03 5.34 6.84
N ALA A 56 8.54 6.06 5.84
CA ALA A 56 8.20 5.84 4.44
C ALA A 56 8.63 4.44 3.95
N PHE A 57 9.86 4.00 4.27
CA PHE A 57 10.34 2.66 3.90
C PHE A 57 9.51 1.54 4.55
N LEU A 58 9.20 1.65 5.85
CA LEU A 58 8.34 0.68 6.53
C LEU A 58 6.93 0.65 5.93
N GLY A 59 6.36 1.82 5.64
CA GLY A 59 5.07 1.93 4.98
C GLY A 59 5.07 1.27 3.60
N ILE A 60 6.09 1.52 2.79
CA ILE A 60 6.22 0.93 1.44
C ILE A 60 6.30 -0.60 1.55
N ILE A 61 7.16 -1.15 2.42
CA ILE A 61 7.34 -2.60 2.56
C ILE A 61 6.01 -3.27 2.94
N LEU A 62 5.30 -2.74 3.94
CA LEU A 62 4.02 -3.29 4.39
C LEU A 62 2.92 -3.17 3.32
N ALA A 63 2.84 -2.03 2.64
CA ALA A 63 1.90 -1.81 1.56
C ALA A 63 2.17 -2.74 0.36
N THR A 64 3.44 -2.98 0.02
CA THR A 64 3.83 -3.92 -1.05
C THR A 64 3.40 -5.34 -0.70
N ILE A 65 3.67 -5.81 0.52
CA ILE A 65 3.25 -7.16 0.97
C ILE A 65 1.72 -7.29 0.89
N GLY A 66 0.97 -6.33 1.42
CA GLY A 66 -0.49 -6.37 1.38
C GLY A 66 -1.05 -6.31 -0.05
N SER A 67 -0.43 -5.54 -0.93
CA SER A 67 -0.78 -5.47 -2.34
C SER A 67 -0.57 -6.82 -3.05
N ILE A 68 0.55 -7.49 -2.81
CA ILE A 68 0.82 -8.84 -3.36
C ILE A 68 -0.23 -9.85 -2.88
N VAL A 69 -0.58 -9.84 -1.59
CA VAL A 69 -1.61 -10.73 -1.03
C VAL A 69 -2.98 -10.47 -1.69
N SER A 70 -3.36 -9.20 -1.87
CA SER A 70 -4.58 -8.81 -2.57
C SER A 70 -4.61 -9.33 -4.03
N LEU A 71 -3.47 -9.24 -4.72
CA LEU A 71 -3.32 -9.68 -6.11
C LEU A 71 -3.44 -11.22 -6.20
N ILE A 72 -2.82 -11.96 -5.27
CA ILE A 72 -2.96 -13.43 -5.16
C ILE A 72 -4.43 -13.82 -4.91
N MET A 73 -5.13 -13.11 -4.03
CA MET A 73 -6.54 -13.37 -3.74
C MET A 73 -7.45 -13.08 -4.95
N CYS A 74 -7.22 -11.97 -5.65
CA CYS A 74 -7.92 -11.67 -6.90
C CYS A 74 -7.68 -12.78 -7.92
N TYR A 75 -6.43 -13.21 -8.11
CA TYR A 75 -6.09 -14.28 -9.05
C TYR A 75 -6.78 -15.61 -8.70
N LYS A 76 -6.77 -16.02 -7.42
CA LYS A 76 -7.50 -17.21 -6.96
C LYS A 76 -9.00 -17.12 -7.26
N THR A 77 -9.61 -15.97 -7.02
CA THR A 77 -11.04 -15.73 -7.30
C THR A 77 -11.34 -15.81 -8.78
N PHE A 78 -10.49 -15.23 -9.64
CA PHE A 78 -10.64 -15.34 -11.09
C PHE A 78 -10.47 -16.77 -11.58
N LYS A 79 -9.47 -17.51 -11.09
CA LYS A 79 -9.28 -18.93 -11.45
C LYS A 79 -10.52 -19.77 -11.10
N LYS A 80 -11.17 -19.50 -9.96
CA LYS A 80 -12.37 -20.22 -9.51
C LYS A 80 -13.63 -19.90 -10.34
N LYS A 81 -13.70 -18.72 -10.98
CA LYS A 81 -14.75 -18.37 -11.95
C LYS A 81 -14.49 -18.90 -13.37
N TRP A 82 -13.28 -19.42 -13.60
CA TRP A 82 -12.81 -19.85 -14.92
C TRP A 82 -12.90 -21.37 -15.13
N ASN A 83 -12.86 -22.14 -14.03
CA ASN A 83 -13.30 -23.54 -13.97
C ASN A 83 -14.81 -23.61 -13.71
#